data_AF-A0A7X9RV27-F1
#
_entry.id   AF-A0A7X9RV27-F1
#
_cell.length_a   1.000
_cell.length_b   1.000
_cell.length_c   1.000
_cell.angle_alpha   90.00
_cell.angle_beta   90.00
_cell.angle_gamma   90.00
#
_symmetry.space_group_name_H-M   'P 1'
#
loop_
_entity.id
_entity.type
_entity.pdbx_description
1 polymer ?
#
loop_
_entity_poly.entity_id
_entity_poly.type
_entity_poly.pdbx_seq_one_letter_code
_entity_poly.pdbx_strand_id
1 'polypeptide(L)'
;MSSSKHKISKSEDALIIKISWFGSKAFSQLGFTIVWSILLIVWVGIGFVTGAQGVMAFAFFVFPIVHFMWVVVSIYRTFCYFLNKTIVKIENNRFTVEHYPLPWKDEINIRTDKIEQFYIKQNKGRDKNNNVKYYNSLYLKTTADKTIKVLSHEILRNYKEAKNLEEIIEDFLKIEDYAVVGEYGAENKLTKEELKRDFDKKINPTEISLLDLKDEFVFNYDLSSWLVTFTIQYDWLSGNTDKLLQVISDAGDNKMLYVQKNMSIITPWIEIKTDNINFPSLNLTSESEMPDTLVYDSELYRLAQKAEGKLFHKNQQEGHRVAQSFYLNSEENKSVRIVHLSDNNHSIYLGDKKEERQFDDILHSADS
;
A
#
# COMPACT_ATOMS: atom_id res chain seq x y z
N MET A 1 -3.92 -18.60 28.29
CA MET A 1 -4.80 -17.50 27.85
C MET A 1 -4.11 -16.71 26.73
N SER A 2 -4.35 -17.09 25.47
CA SER A 2 -3.83 -16.37 24.30
C SER A 2 -4.80 -15.24 23.95
N SER A 3 -4.64 -14.08 24.59
CA SER A 3 -5.32 -12.86 24.17
C SER A 3 -4.70 -12.44 22.83
N SER A 4 -5.40 -12.60 21.70
CA SER A 4 -4.94 -11.98 20.45
C SER A 4 -4.94 -10.47 20.66
N LYS A 5 -3.74 -9.88 20.75
CA LYS A 5 -3.54 -8.44 21.05
C LYS A 5 -3.77 -7.54 19.84
N HIS A 6 -3.93 -8.16 18.67
CA HIS A 6 -4.38 -7.51 17.45
C HIS A 6 -5.87 -7.77 17.30
N LYS A 7 -6.64 -6.70 17.15
CA LYS A 7 -8.01 -6.82 16.64
C LYS A 7 -7.95 -6.50 15.17
N ILE A 8 -8.18 -7.51 14.35
CA ILE A 8 -8.23 -7.40 12.90
C ILE A 8 -9.71 -7.39 12.53
N SER A 9 -10.11 -6.38 11.76
CA SER A 9 -11.42 -6.29 11.13
C SER A 9 -11.18 -6.21 9.64
N LYS A 10 -11.68 -7.18 8.89
CA LYS A 10 -11.56 -7.25 7.43
C LYS A 10 -12.98 -7.27 6.84
N SER A 11 -13.20 -6.39 5.88
CA SER A 11 -14.34 -6.37 4.95
C SER A 11 -13.76 -6.44 3.53
N GLU A 12 -14.61 -6.45 2.50
CA GLU A 12 -14.14 -6.45 1.10
C GLU A 12 -13.28 -5.21 0.80
N ASP A 13 -13.76 -4.02 1.15
CA ASP A 13 -13.10 -2.76 0.79
C ASP A 13 -12.23 -2.15 1.90
N ALA A 14 -12.27 -2.71 3.11
CA ALA A 14 -11.54 -2.15 4.24
C ALA A 14 -10.85 -3.18 5.13
N LEU A 15 -9.61 -2.88 5.51
CA LEU A 15 -8.83 -3.58 6.52
C LEU A 15 -8.49 -2.62 7.66
N ILE A 16 -8.82 -3.00 8.89
CA ILE A 16 -8.47 -2.25 10.09
C ILE A 16 -7.76 -3.17 11.07
N ILE A 17 -6.51 -2.84 11.39
CA ILE A 17 -5.70 -3.54 12.36
C ILE A 17 -5.44 -2.63 13.56
N LYS A 18 -5.94 -3.02 14.74
CA LYS A 18 -5.72 -2.30 16.00
C LYS A 18 -4.64 -2.99 16.83
N ILE A 19 -3.56 -2.27 17.13
CA ILE A 19 -2.39 -2.77 17.87
C ILE A 19 -2.25 -2.00 19.19
N SER A 20 -2.32 -2.71 20.31
CA SER A 20 -2.11 -2.11 21.64
C SER A 20 -0.63 -2.03 22.01
N TRP A 21 -0.19 -0.88 22.50
CA TRP A 21 1.17 -0.68 22.99
C TRP A 21 1.39 -1.32 24.36
N PHE A 22 0.29 -1.64 25.05
CA PHE A 22 0.31 -2.19 26.39
C PHE A 22 0.99 -3.57 26.45
N GLY A 23 2.02 -3.67 27.30
CA GLY A 23 2.78 -4.89 27.52
C GLY A 23 3.84 -4.73 28.60
N SER A 24 4.68 -5.75 28.79
CA SER A 24 5.67 -5.79 29.88
C SER A 24 6.67 -4.62 29.86
N LYS A 25 6.96 -4.06 28.68
CA LYS A 25 7.79 -2.85 28.54
C LYS A 25 7.18 -1.63 29.24
N ALA A 26 5.84 -1.52 29.25
CA ALA A 26 5.14 -0.42 29.91
C ALA A 26 5.44 -0.42 31.43
N PHE A 27 5.39 -1.59 32.07
CA PHE A 27 5.69 -1.74 33.49
C PHE A 27 7.16 -1.49 33.83
N SER A 28 8.09 -1.98 32.99
CA SER A 28 9.52 -1.70 33.16
C SER A 28 9.82 -0.20 33.04
N GLN A 29 9.22 0.48 32.07
CA GLN A 29 9.36 1.92 31.88
C GLN A 29 8.72 2.71 33.04
N LEU A 30 7.57 2.26 33.56
CA LEU A 30 6.91 2.87 34.72
C LEU A 30 7.81 2.78 35.96
N GLY A 31 8.35 1.59 36.26
CA GLY A 31 9.26 1.39 37.39
C GLY A 31 10.50 2.29 37.30
N PHE A 32 11.13 2.34 36.11
CA PHE A 32 12.25 3.26 35.85
C PHE A 32 11.86 4.72 36.09
N THR A 33 10.70 5.14 35.57
CA THR A 33 10.22 6.53 35.69
C THR A 33 9.97 6.90 37.15
N ILE A 34 9.34 6.02 37.95
CA ILE A 34 9.08 6.25 39.38
C ILE A 34 10.41 6.39 40.15
N VAL A 35 11.33 5.43 40.00
CA VAL A 35 12.61 5.43 40.70
C VAL A 35 13.42 6.68 40.35
N TRP A 36 13.49 7.03 39.06
CA TRP A 36 14.25 8.20 38.61
C TRP A 36 13.63 9.52 39.09
N SER A 37 12.30 9.60 39.17
CA SER A 37 11.59 10.77 39.69
C SER A 37 11.84 10.96 41.19
N ILE A 38 11.78 9.88 41.97
CA ILE A 38 12.11 9.91 43.41
C ILE A 38 13.56 10.35 43.62
N LEU A 39 14.50 9.82 42.82
CA LEU A 39 15.91 10.18 42.91
C LEU A 39 16.11 11.69 42.71
N LEU A 40 15.48 12.30 41.71
CA LEU A 40 15.59 13.76 41.51
C LEU A 40 15.06 14.57 42.69
N ILE A 41 13.93 14.17 43.27
CA ILE A 41 13.34 14.82 44.44
C ILE A 41 14.31 14.73 45.64
N VAL A 42 14.91 13.56 45.86
CA VAL A 42 15.89 13.34 46.94
C VAL A 42 17.12 14.22 46.76
N TRP A 43 17.69 14.30 45.55
CA TRP A 43 18.86 15.15 45.28
C TRP A 43 18.59 16.62 45.57
N VAL A 44 17.46 17.14 45.09
CA VAL A 44 17.04 18.53 45.35
C VAL A 44 16.79 18.75 46.86
N GLY A 45 16.12 17.79 47.52
CA GLY A 45 15.86 17.84 48.96
C GLY A 45 17.13 17.88 49.81
N ILE A 46 18.13 17.05 49.49
CA ILE A 46 19.44 17.07 50.16
C ILE A 46 20.13 18.43 49.97
N GLY A 47 20.06 19.00 48.76
CA GLY A 47 20.60 20.34 48.49
C GLY A 47 20.05 21.41 49.42
N PHE A 48 18.73 21.39 49.66
CA PHE A 48 18.08 22.30 50.60
C PHE A 48 18.46 22.05 52.06
N VAL A 49 18.45 20.78 52.50
CA VAL A 49 18.75 20.43 53.91
C VAL A 49 20.20 20.75 54.28
N THR A 50 21.14 20.51 53.37
CA THR A 50 22.57 20.74 53.61
C THR A 50 23.00 22.19 53.42
N GLY A 51 22.11 23.07 52.94
CA GLY A 51 22.46 24.44 52.58
C GLY A 51 23.57 24.50 51.54
N ALA A 52 23.53 23.61 50.53
CA ALA A 52 24.64 23.40 49.61
C ALA A 52 25.06 24.71 48.91
N GLN A 53 26.37 24.99 48.93
CA GLN A 53 26.99 26.15 48.27
C GLN A 53 28.07 25.71 47.28
N GLY A 54 28.46 26.62 46.38
CA GLY A 54 29.53 26.38 45.41
C GLY A 54 29.27 25.17 44.51
N VAL A 55 30.29 24.32 44.34
CA VAL A 55 30.23 23.14 43.44
C VAL A 55 29.16 22.13 43.89
N MET A 56 28.89 22.02 45.19
CA MET A 56 27.84 21.15 45.72
C MET A 56 26.45 21.64 45.32
N ALA A 57 26.22 22.96 45.31
CA ALA A 57 24.96 23.54 44.84
C ALA A 57 24.70 23.19 43.36
N PHE A 58 25.75 23.21 42.53
CA PHE A 58 25.63 22.80 41.14
C PHE A 58 25.17 21.33 41.01
N ALA A 59 25.78 20.42 41.77
CA ALA A 59 25.42 19.01 41.76
C ALA A 59 24.00 18.74 42.29
N PHE A 60 23.54 19.45 43.34
CA PHE A 60 22.22 19.20 43.93
C PHE A 60 21.07 19.93 43.23
N PHE A 61 21.34 21.00 42.48
CA PHE A 61 20.27 21.79 41.85
C PHE A 61 20.34 21.80 40.33
N VAL A 62 21.52 21.97 39.73
CA VAL A 62 21.65 22.05 38.26
C VAL A 62 21.52 20.67 37.61
N PHE A 63 22.17 19.65 38.19
CA PHE A 63 22.05 18.28 37.68
C PHE A 63 20.59 17.79 37.65
N PRO A 64 19.77 17.96 38.71
CA PRO A 64 18.36 17.59 38.62
C PRO A 64 17.54 18.37 37.59
N ILE A 65 17.84 19.66 37.38
CA ILE A 65 17.16 20.47 36.35
C ILE A 65 17.41 19.89 34.95
N VAL A 66 18.67 19.54 34.63
CA VAL A 66 18.99 18.93 33.33
C VAL A 66 18.27 17.59 33.15
N HIS A 67 18.19 16.79 34.22
CA HIS A 67 17.54 15.47 34.17
C HIS A 67 16.01 15.53 34.29
N PHE A 68 15.44 16.66 34.69
CA PHE A 68 14.00 16.86 34.75
C PHE A 68 13.35 16.69 33.36
N MET A 69 13.99 17.20 32.31
CA MET A 69 13.53 17.01 30.93
C MET A 69 13.40 15.51 30.58
N TRP A 70 14.37 14.69 31.00
CA TRP A 70 14.34 13.25 30.80
C TRP A 70 13.20 12.57 31.57
N VAL A 71 12.90 13.04 32.78
CA VAL A 71 11.74 12.58 33.56
C VAL A 71 10.44 12.90 32.83
N VAL A 72 10.27 14.13 32.35
CA VAL A 72 9.05 14.54 31.62
C VAL A 72 8.83 13.66 30.39
N VAL A 73 9.88 13.44 29.58
CA VAL A 73 9.82 12.53 28.41
C VAL A 73 9.53 11.08 28.84
N SER A 74 10.11 10.61 29.94
CA SER A 74 9.88 9.25 30.44
C SER A 74 8.45 9.05 30.96
N ILE A 75 7.89 10.04 31.64
CA ILE A 75 6.49 10.06 32.06
C ILE A 75 5.58 10.02 30.85
N TYR A 76 5.81 10.91 29.87
CA TYR A 76 5.04 10.95 28.63
C TYR A 76 5.05 9.61 27.90
N ARG A 77 6.24 9.03 27.72
CA ARG A 77 6.43 7.72 27.09
C ARG A 77 5.74 6.61 27.87
N THR A 78 5.76 6.66 29.21
CA THR A 78 5.04 5.72 30.06
C THR A 78 3.54 5.80 29.75
N PHE A 79 2.94 6.99 29.76
CA PHE A 79 1.53 7.15 29.41
C PHE A 79 1.21 6.65 28.00
N CYS A 80 2.07 6.92 27.02
CA CYS A 80 1.90 6.39 25.66
C CYS A 80 1.88 4.85 25.65
N TYR A 81 2.77 4.16 26.38
CA TYR A 81 2.73 2.69 26.43
C TYR A 81 1.47 2.12 27.08
N PHE A 82 0.88 2.81 28.06
CA PHE A 82 -0.33 2.35 28.73
C PHE A 82 -1.61 2.66 27.93
N LEU A 83 -1.65 3.82 27.28
CA LEU A 83 -2.88 4.35 26.69
C LEU A 83 -2.93 4.19 25.17
N ASN A 84 -1.79 4.32 24.49
CA ASN A 84 -1.78 4.40 23.04
C ASN A 84 -2.09 3.06 22.37
N LYS A 85 -2.73 3.20 21.22
CA LYS A 85 -2.99 2.17 20.24
C LYS A 85 -2.55 2.71 18.89
N THR A 86 -1.98 1.83 18.08
CA THR A 86 -1.81 2.08 16.66
C THR A 86 -3.00 1.50 15.92
N ILE A 87 -3.58 2.28 15.02
CA ILE A 87 -4.51 1.76 14.01
C ILE A 87 -3.80 1.82 12.67
N VAL A 88 -3.70 0.68 12.00
CA VAL A 88 -3.37 0.58 10.57
C VAL A 88 -4.69 0.40 9.82
N LYS A 89 -5.03 1.31 8.90
CA LYS A 89 -6.23 1.20 8.06
C LYS A 89 -5.86 1.18 6.60
N ILE A 90 -6.60 0.38 5.86
CA ILE A 90 -6.63 0.40 4.41
C ILE A 90 -8.10 0.59 4.06
N GLU A 91 -8.46 1.75 3.53
CA GLU A 91 -9.81 2.06 3.05
C GLU A 91 -9.71 3.12 1.96
N ASN A 92 -10.69 3.20 1.04
CA ASN A 92 -10.83 4.31 0.10
C ASN A 92 -9.54 4.63 -0.69
N ASN A 93 -8.82 3.61 -1.14
CA ASN A 93 -7.53 3.74 -1.84
C ASN A 93 -6.44 4.48 -1.01
N ARG A 94 -6.49 4.38 0.33
CA ARG A 94 -5.50 4.97 1.23
C ARG A 94 -5.05 3.97 2.29
N PHE A 95 -3.74 3.95 2.50
CA PHE A 95 -3.10 3.30 3.63
C PHE A 95 -2.77 4.35 4.68
N THR A 96 -3.28 4.17 5.89
CA THR A 96 -3.09 5.09 7.01
C THR A 96 -2.57 4.39 8.25
N VAL A 97 -1.68 5.06 8.98
CA VAL A 97 -1.18 4.63 10.29
C VAL A 97 -1.33 5.79 11.25
N GLU A 98 -2.11 5.57 12.31
CA GLU A 98 -2.46 6.60 13.29
C GLU A 98 -2.20 6.09 14.71
N HIS A 99 -1.80 7.00 15.59
CA HIS A 99 -1.53 6.73 17.01
C HIS A 99 -2.45 7.57 17.90
N TYR A 100 -3.17 6.95 18.83
CA TYR A 100 -4.12 7.63 19.72
C TYR A 100 -4.22 6.90 21.06
N PRO A 101 -4.65 7.55 22.16
CA PRO A 101 -5.17 8.91 22.23
C PRO A 101 -4.10 10.01 22.37
N LEU A 102 -2.87 9.67 22.77
CA LEU A 102 -1.81 10.67 22.91
C LEU A 102 -1.01 10.82 21.61
N PRO A 103 -0.60 12.05 21.24
CA PRO A 103 0.18 12.29 20.03
C PRO A 103 1.44 11.44 19.97
N TRP A 104 1.73 10.86 18.82
CA TRP A 104 3.01 10.21 18.59
C TRP A 104 3.48 10.53 17.17
N LYS A 105 4.79 10.53 16.97
CA LYS A 105 5.36 10.76 15.64
C LYS A 105 5.03 9.59 14.71
N ASP A 106 5.24 9.78 13.42
CA ASP A 106 5.14 8.74 12.39
C ASP A 106 3.70 8.41 11.95
N GLU A 107 2.83 9.42 11.86
CA GLU A 107 1.57 9.28 11.11
C GLU A 107 1.87 9.09 9.61
N ILE A 108 1.23 8.09 9.02
CA ILE A 108 1.37 7.78 7.59
C ILE A 108 0.01 7.93 6.95
N ASN A 109 -0.01 8.61 5.81
CA ASN A 109 -1.17 8.69 4.94
C ASN A 109 -0.69 8.70 3.49
N ILE A 110 -0.77 7.53 2.84
CA ILE A 110 -0.29 7.32 1.47
C ILE A 110 -1.39 6.66 0.64
N ARG A 111 -1.49 7.04 -0.63
CA ARG A 111 -2.38 6.34 -1.56
C ARG A 111 -1.85 4.93 -1.80
N THR A 112 -2.76 3.96 -1.88
CA THR A 112 -2.42 2.56 -2.11
C THR A 112 -1.69 2.36 -3.44
N ASP A 113 -2.02 3.08 -4.52
CA ASP A 113 -1.26 3.03 -5.79
C ASP A 113 0.22 3.43 -5.71
N LYS A 114 0.64 4.07 -4.63
CA LYS A 114 2.03 4.47 -4.39
C LYS A 114 2.82 3.44 -3.59
N ILE A 115 2.16 2.38 -3.12
CA ILE A 115 2.77 1.30 -2.37
C ILE A 115 3.22 0.23 -3.37
N GLU A 116 4.47 -0.17 -3.27
CA GLU A 116 5.03 -1.25 -4.09
C GLU A 116 5.08 -2.55 -3.31
N GLN A 117 5.56 -2.50 -2.06
CA GLN A 117 5.83 -3.71 -1.27
C GLN A 117 5.94 -3.40 0.23
N PHE A 118 5.55 -4.34 1.08
CA PHE A 118 5.88 -4.30 2.51
C PHE A 118 7.03 -5.27 2.79
N TYR A 119 7.82 -4.99 3.82
CA TYR A 119 8.91 -5.88 4.20
C TYR A 119 9.39 -5.61 5.61
N ILE A 120 10.01 -6.62 6.23
CA ILE A 120 10.63 -6.48 7.55
C ILE A 120 12.10 -6.18 7.42
N LYS A 121 12.55 -5.14 8.12
CA LYS A 121 13.98 -4.90 8.33
C LYS A 121 14.38 -5.25 9.75
N GLN A 122 15.39 -6.11 9.87
CA GLN A 122 16.00 -6.43 11.16
C GLN A 122 17.18 -5.50 11.44
N ASN A 123 17.11 -4.80 12.56
CA ASN A 123 18.19 -3.98 13.08
C ASN A 123 18.94 -4.74 14.17
N LYS A 124 20.27 -4.62 14.17
CA LYS A 124 21.14 -5.20 15.20
C LYS A 124 21.49 -4.11 16.21
N GLY A 125 21.28 -4.39 17.49
CA GLY A 125 21.82 -3.61 18.60
C GLY A 125 22.68 -4.47 19.49
N ARG A 126 23.44 -3.84 20.38
CA ARG A 126 24.19 -4.53 21.43
C ARG A 126 23.61 -4.17 22.79
N ASP A 127 23.53 -5.15 23.68
CA ASP A 127 23.21 -4.87 25.07
C ASP A 127 24.47 -4.55 25.89
N LYS A 128 24.28 -4.28 27.19
CA LYS A 128 25.36 -3.93 28.12
C LYS A 128 26.41 -5.03 28.28
N ASN A 129 26.07 -6.27 27.96
CA ASN A 129 26.96 -7.43 28.06
C ASN A 129 27.59 -7.78 26.70
N ASN A 130 27.49 -6.87 25.72
CA ASN A 130 27.96 -7.06 24.35
C ASN A 130 27.25 -8.22 23.60
N ASN A 131 26.09 -8.69 24.10
CA ASN A 131 25.26 -9.63 23.37
C ASN A 131 24.48 -8.90 22.28
N VAL A 132 24.34 -9.55 21.12
CA VAL A 132 23.58 -9.00 19.99
C VAL A 132 22.08 -9.17 20.26
N LYS A 133 21.34 -8.07 20.18
CA LYS A 133 19.87 -8.03 20.20
C LYS A 133 19.35 -7.63 18.84
N TYR A 134 18.30 -8.31 18.41
CA TYR A 134 17.66 -8.08 17.13
C TYR A 134 16.31 -7.39 17.32
N TYR A 135 16.04 -6.38 16.49
CA TYR A 135 14.81 -5.60 16.53
C TYR A 135 14.21 -5.56 15.13
N ASN A 136 12.95 -5.94 14.99
CA ASN A 136 12.27 -5.98 13.70
C ASN A 136 11.31 -4.80 13.59
N SER A 137 11.26 -4.18 12.41
CA SER A 137 10.35 -3.09 12.11
C SER A 137 9.74 -3.33 10.74
N LEU A 138 8.46 -2.99 10.59
CA LEU A 138 7.75 -3.08 9.32
C LEU A 138 8.04 -1.83 8.50
N TYR A 139 8.45 -2.02 7.26
CA TYR A 139 8.71 -0.98 6.29
C TYR A 139 7.79 -1.14 5.08
N LEU A 140 7.63 -0.02 4.40
CA LEU A 140 6.89 0.14 3.16
C LEU A 140 7.86 0.66 2.11
N LYS A 141 7.94 0.00 0.97
CA LYS A 141 8.59 0.49 -0.24
C LYS A 141 7.53 1.14 -1.13
N THR A 142 7.81 2.34 -1.61
CA THR A 142 6.93 3.05 -2.55
C THR A 142 7.37 2.84 -4.00
N THR A 143 6.45 3.06 -4.94
CA THR A 143 6.74 2.98 -6.38
C THR A 143 7.79 3.98 -6.87
N ALA A 144 8.10 5.01 -6.08
CA ALA A 144 9.19 5.96 -6.31
C ALA A 144 10.51 5.53 -5.63
N ASP A 145 10.64 4.26 -5.26
CA ASP A 145 11.79 3.65 -4.55
C ASP A 145 12.11 4.27 -3.18
N LYS A 146 11.18 5.04 -2.60
CA LYS A 146 11.31 5.58 -1.24
C LYS A 146 10.88 4.53 -0.22
N THR A 147 11.70 4.35 0.82
CA THR A 147 11.39 3.51 1.99
C THR A 147 10.78 4.34 3.12
N ILE A 148 9.67 3.87 3.70
CA ILE A 148 8.98 4.48 4.84
C ILE A 148 8.86 3.46 5.97
N LYS A 149 9.19 3.85 7.20
CA LYS A 149 9.01 2.97 8.38
C LYS A 149 7.54 3.03 8.81
N VAL A 150 6.85 1.90 8.72
CA VAL A 150 5.42 1.78 9.05
C VAL A 150 5.20 1.55 10.53
N LEU A 151 5.88 0.55 11.10
CA LEU A 151 5.79 0.23 12.53
C LEU A 151 7.18 -0.02 13.09
N SER A 152 7.50 0.66 14.19
CA SER A 152 8.77 0.49 14.89
C SER A 152 8.80 -0.79 15.74
N HIS A 153 10.01 -1.23 16.08
CA HIS A 153 10.27 -2.34 17.02
C HIS A 153 9.79 -2.07 18.46
N GLU A 154 9.33 -0.85 18.75
CA GLU A 154 8.74 -0.54 20.06
C GLU A 154 7.32 -1.08 20.14
N ILE A 155 6.60 -0.99 19.01
CA ILE A 155 5.24 -1.47 18.82
C ILE A 155 5.25 -2.97 18.52
N LEU A 156 6.11 -3.39 17.59
CA LEU A 156 6.29 -4.79 17.18
C LEU A 156 7.21 -5.53 18.17
N ARG A 157 6.80 -6.70 18.67
CA ARG A 157 7.56 -7.38 19.73
C ARG A 157 8.57 -8.38 19.21
N ASN A 158 8.25 -9.04 18.11
CA ASN A 158 9.08 -10.09 17.54
C ASN A 158 8.88 -10.17 16.02
N TYR A 159 9.74 -10.95 15.38
CA TYR A 159 9.71 -11.15 13.93
C TYR A 159 8.38 -11.77 13.45
N LYS A 160 7.89 -12.80 14.15
CA LYS A 160 6.66 -13.52 13.77
C LYS A 160 5.43 -12.60 13.74
N GLU A 161 5.31 -11.71 14.72
CA GLU A 161 4.25 -10.71 14.78
C GLU A 161 4.34 -9.71 13.61
N ALA A 162 5.56 -9.24 13.32
CA ALA A 162 5.78 -8.35 12.19
C ALA A 162 5.45 -9.03 10.85
N LYS A 163 5.85 -10.29 10.67
CA LYS A 163 5.64 -11.02 9.40
C LYS A 163 4.18 -11.36 9.17
N ASN A 164 3.46 -11.75 10.23
CA ASN A 164 2.02 -11.92 10.15
C ASN A 164 1.30 -10.61 9.75
N LEU A 165 1.76 -9.45 10.24
CA LEU A 165 1.16 -8.17 9.85
C LEU A 165 1.46 -7.81 8.40
N GLU A 166 2.69 -8.03 7.94
CA GLU A 166 3.09 -7.92 6.53
C GLU A 166 2.18 -8.77 5.65
N GLU A 167 2.09 -10.08 5.92
CA GLU A 167 1.28 -11.03 5.15
C GLU A 167 -0.21 -10.65 5.10
N ILE A 168 -0.79 -10.20 6.22
CA ILE A 168 -2.19 -9.76 6.26
C ILE A 168 -2.41 -8.51 5.39
N ILE A 169 -1.48 -7.56 5.42
CA ILE A 169 -1.56 -6.32 4.64
C ILE A 169 -1.38 -6.63 3.15
N GLU A 170 -0.41 -7.47 2.80
CA GLU A 170 -0.12 -7.87 1.42
C GLU A 170 -1.24 -8.71 0.82
N ASP A 171 -1.77 -9.70 1.55
CA ASP A 171 -2.93 -10.48 1.09
C ASP A 171 -4.15 -9.58 0.86
N PHE A 172 -4.39 -8.62 1.75
CA PHE A 172 -5.47 -7.67 1.59
C PHE A 172 -5.28 -6.83 0.32
N LEU A 173 -4.08 -6.28 0.12
CA LEU A 173 -3.72 -5.44 -1.02
C LEU A 173 -3.46 -6.21 -2.33
N LYS A 174 -3.47 -7.55 -2.27
CA LYS A 174 -3.12 -8.44 -3.38
C LYS A 174 -1.75 -8.09 -3.98
N ILE A 175 -0.80 -7.78 -3.11
CA ILE A 175 0.61 -7.57 -3.44
C ILE A 175 1.29 -8.93 -3.45
N GLU A 176 2.03 -9.21 -4.53
CA GLU A 176 2.83 -10.43 -4.63
C GLU A 176 4.19 -10.20 -3.95
N ASP A 177 4.50 -11.07 -2.99
CA ASP A 177 5.69 -10.93 -2.15
C ASP A 177 6.97 -11.28 -2.92
N TYR A 178 7.94 -10.36 -2.95
CA TYR A 178 9.26 -10.55 -3.55
C TYR A 178 10.40 -10.05 -2.66
N ALA A 179 11.62 -10.47 -2.98
CA ALA A 179 12.82 -10.10 -2.24
C ALA A 179 13.12 -8.59 -2.32
N VAL A 180 13.11 -7.90 -1.17
CA VAL A 180 13.52 -6.49 -1.09
C VAL A 180 14.93 -6.36 -0.50
N VAL A 181 15.76 -5.49 -1.08
CA VAL A 181 17.12 -5.24 -0.58
C VAL A 181 17.09 -4.76 0.88
N GLY A 182 17.76 -5.50 1.76
CA GLY A 182 17.83 -5.21 3.19
C GLY A 182 16.65 -5.74 4.01
N GLU A 183 15.76 -6.49 3.39
CA GLU A 183 14.76 -7.29 4.08
C GLU A 183 15.42 -8.44 4.86
N TYR A 184 14.87 -8.72 6.05
CA TYR A 184 15.23 -9.88 6.84
C TYR A 184 14.46 -11.12 6.38
N GLY A 185 15.19 -12.14 5.93
CA GLY A 185 14.58 -13.40 5.46
C GLY A 185 14.33 -13.47 3.96
N ALA A 186 14.84 -12.52 3.17
CA ALA A 186 14.67 -12.48 1.72
C ALA A 186 15.46 -13.56 0.94
N GLU A 187 16.36 -14.31 1.60
CA GLU A 187 17.29 -15.27 0.98
C GLU A 187 16.60 -16.32 0.07
N ASN A 188 15.35 -16.66 0.36
CA ASN A 188 14.57 -17.67 -0.36
C ASN A 188 13.43 -17.06 -1.20
N LYS A 189 13.29 -15.73 -1.22
CA LYS A 189 12.27 -15.06 -2.00
C LYS A 189 12.77 -14.87 -3.42
N LEU A 190 11.87 -14.97 -4.38
CA LEU A 190 12.15 -14.62 -5.76
C LEU A 190 12.42 -13.12 -5.86
N THR A 191 13.34 -12.72 -6.72
CA THR A 191 13.48 -11.32 -7.12
C THR A 191 12.25 -10.88 -7.92
N LYS A 192 12.04 -9.57 -8.02
CA LYS A 192 10.93 -9.00 -8.79
C LYS A 192 10.97 -9.44 -10.26
N GLU A 193 12.17 -9.61 -10.81
CA GLU A 193 12.40 -10.08 -12.17
C GLU A 193 12.15 -11.59 -12.35
N GLU A 194 12.31 -12.37 -11.28
CA GLU A 194 12.10 -13.82 -11.27
C GLU A 194 10.67 -14.25 -10.96
N LEU A 195 9.83 -13.36 -10.43
CA LEU A 195 8.38 -13.57 -10.34
C LEU A 195 7.83 -13.82 -11.76
N LYS A 196 7.82 -15.09 -12.16
CA LYS A 196 7.24 -15.52 -13.43
C LYS A 196 5.75 -15.34 -13.33
N ARG A 197 5.18 -14.77 -14.39
CA ARG A 197 3.75 -14.67 -14.57
C ARG A 197 3.12 -16.06 -14.55
N ASP A 198 2.28 -16.32 -13.55
CA ASP A 198 1.49 -17.54 -13.49
C ASP A 198 0.26 -17.40 -14.40
N PHE A 199 0.39 -17.88 -15.64
CA PHE A 199 -0.72 -17.92 -16.61
C PHE A 199 -1.79 -18.95 -16.21
N ASP A 200 -1.41 -19.93 -15.37
CA ASP A 200 -2.22 -21.08 -14.98
C ASP A 200 -2.69 -20.97 -13.52
N LYS A 201 -2.78 -19.73 -13.00
CA LYS A 201 -3.36 -19.49 -11.68
C LYS A 201 -4.71 -20.18 -11.62
N LYS A 202 -4.82 -21.20 -10.76
CA LYS A 202 -6.06 -21.95 -10.54
C LYS A 202 -7.13 -20.97 -10.08
N ILE A 203 -8.11 -20.73 -10.94
CA ILE A 203 -9.25 -19.88 -10.64
C ILE A 203 -10.14 -20.62 -9.65
N ASN A 204 -10.48 -19.99 -8.53
CA ASN A 204 -11.48 -20.50 -7.62
C ASN A 204 -12.87 -20.18 -8.19
N PRO A 205 -13.68 -21.19 -8.57
CA PRO A 205 -14.97 -20.94 -9.24
C PRO A 205 -15.96 -20.11 -8.41
N THR A 206 -15.78 -20.07 -7.09
CA THR A 206 -16.67 -19.32 -6.17
C THR A 206 -16.21 -17.89 -5.91
N GLU A 207 -15.03 -17.50 -6.39
CA GLU A 207 -14.40 -16.19 -6.13
C GLU A 207 -13.83 -15.60 -7.44
N ILE A 208 -14.54 -15.78 -8.55
CA ILE A 208 -14.11 -15.26 -9.85
C ILE A 208 -14.35 -13.75 -9.88
N SER A 209 -13.31 -12.99 -10.19
CA SER A 209 -13.37 -11.53 -10.39
C SER A 209 -13.24 -11.16 -11.87
N LEU A 210 -13.51 -9.90 -12.20
CA LEU A 210 -13.27 -9.36 -13.55
C LEU A 210 -11.81 -9.49 -14.00
N LEU A 211 -10.86 -9.53 -13.06
CA LEU A 211 -9.45 -9.75 -13.37
C LEU A 211 -9.12 -11.19 -13.73
N ASP A 212 -10.00 -12.14 -13.43
CA ASP A 212 -9.80 -13.55 -13.76
C ASP A 212 -10.32 -13.89 -15.17
N LEU A 213 -11.10 -12.99 -15.79
CA LEU A 213 -11.61 -13.15 -17.15
C LEU A 213 -10.47 -13.43 -18.16
N LYS A 214 -10.67 -14.47 -18.96
CA LYS A 214 -9.79 -14.87 -20.08
C LYS A 214 -10.67 -15.07 -21.32
N ASP A 215 -10.02 -15.31 -22.45
CA ASP A 215 -10.71 -15.77 -23.66
C ASP A 215 -11.63 -16.94 -23.32
N GLU A 216 -12.81 -17.00 -23.94
CA GLU A 216 -13.86 -18.00 -23.69
C GLU A 216 -14.60 -17.86 -22.36
N PHE A 217 -14.38 -16.81 -21.56
CA PHE A 217 -15.27 -16.51 -20.45
C PHE A 217 -16.53 -15.78 -20.93
N VAL A 218 -17.64 -16.04 -20.25
CA VAL A 218 -18.91 -15.34 -20.40
C VAL A 218 -19.23 -14.61 -19.12
N PHE A 219 -19.79 -13.41 -19.23
CA PHE A 219 -20.35 -12.67 -18.09
C PHE A 219 -21.58 -11.90 -18.53
N ASN A 220 -22.42 -11.51 -17.57
CA ASN A 220 -23.60 -10.71 -17.81
C ASN A 220 -23.30 -9.23 -17.51
N TYR A 221 -23.76 -8.36 -18.41
CA TYR A 221 -23.66 -6.90 -18.27
C TYR A 221 -24.76 -6.24 -19.09
N ASP A 222 -25.46 -5.28 -18.48
CA ASP A 222 -26.54 -4.51 -19.12
C ASP A 222 -27.64 -5.41 -19.72
N LEU A 223 -28.03 -6.46 -18.97
CA LEU A 223 -29.04 -7.47 -19.35
C LEU A 223 -28.67 -8.31 -20.58
N SER A 224 -27.41 -8.31 -21.01
CA SER A 224 -26.90 -9.16 -22.09
C SER A 224 -25.74 -10.02 -21.60
N SER A 225 -25.58 -11.19 -22.22
CA SER A 225 -24.41 -12.05 -22.01
C SER A 225 -23.31 -11.67 -23.00
N TRP A 226 -22.09 -11.55 -22.49
CA TRP A 226 -20.93 -11.10 -23.23
C TRP A 226 -19.84 -12.17 -23.20
N LEU A 227 -19.41 -12.60 -24.39
CA LEU A 227 -18.29 -13.53 -24.57
C LEU A 227 -16.99 -12.75 -24.71
N VAL A 228 -15.99 -13.09 -23.90
CA VAL A 228 -14.62 -12.59 -24.04
C VAL A 228 -13.95 -13.28 -25.22
N THR A 229 -13.72 -12.52 -26.30
CA THR A 229 -13.10 -13.06 -27.52
C THR A 229 -11.61 -12.81 -27.59
N PHE A 230 -11.09 -11.82 -26.85
CA PHE A 230 -9.67 -11.49 -26.86
C PHE A 230 -9.26 -10.74 -25.59
N THR A 231 -8.09 -11.08 -25.05
CA THR A 231 -7.52 -10.49 -23.83
C THR A 231 -6.13 -9.92 -24.07
N ILE A 232 -5.93 -8.65 -23.73
CA ILE A 232 -4.61 -8.04 -23.52
C ILE A 232 -4.43 -7.85 -22.02
N GLN A 233 -3.25 -8.19 -21.52
CA GLN A 233 -2.87 -7.90 -20.14
C GLN A 233 -1.70 -6.91 -20.12
N TYR A 234 -1.76 -5.95 -19.21
CA TYR A 234 -0.70 -5.00 -18.94
C TYR A 234 -0.15 -5.26 -17.54
N ASP A 235 1.13 -5.61 -17.45
CA ASP A 235 1.83 -5.72 -16.18
C ASP A 235 2.70 -4.49 -16.00
N TRP A 236 2.33 -3.66 -15.03
CA TRP A 236 2.99 -2.39 -14.78
C TRP A 236 4.18 -2.56 -13.85
N LEU A 237 5.18 -1.68 -13.98
CA LEU A 237 6.33 -1.62 -13.07
C LEU A 237 5.93 -1.36 -11.61
N SER A 238 4.72 -0.82 -11.38
CA SER A 238 4.16 -0.66 -10.03
C SER A 238 3.72 -1.97 -9.38
N GLY A 239 3.71 -3.09 -10.12
CA GLY A 239 3.20 -4.39 -9.65
C GLY A 239 1.69 -4.59 -9.87
N ASN A 240 0.99 -3.60 -10.44
CA ASN A 240 -0.40 -3.75 -10.83
C ASN A 240 -0.53 -4.47 -12.18
N THR A 241 -1.62 -5.21 -12.34
CA THR A 241 -1.97 -5.90 -13.59
C THR A 241 -3.34 -5.47 -14.05
N ASP A 242 -3.42 -4.85 -15.22
CA ASP A 242 -4.67 -4.48 -15.85
C ASP A 242 -4.99 -5.41 -17.02
N LYS A 243 -6.26 -5.45 -17.42
CA LYS A 243 -6.70 -6.17 -18.63
C LYS A 243 -7.51 -5.28 -19.55
N LEU A 244 -7.36 -5.50 -20.85
CA LEU A 244 -8.24 -4.96 -21.87
C LEU A 244 -8.85 -6.15 -22.60
N LEU A 245 -10.17 -6.28 -22.50
CA LEU A 245 -10.95 -7.38 -23.05
C LEU A 245 -11.73 -6.86 -24.24
N GLN A 246 -11.72 -7.61 -25.34
CA GLN A 246 -12.70 -7.45 -26.41
C GLN A 246 -13.82 -8.44 -26.17
N VAL A 247 -15.05 -7.91 -26.10
CA VAL A 247 -16.24 -8.69 -25.74
C VAL A 247 -17.31 -8.56 -26.80
N ILE A 248 -18.03 -9.64 -27.07
CA ILE A 248 -19.10 -9.70 -28.07
C ILE A 248 -20.39 -10.20 -27.41
N SER A 249 -21.51 -9.51 -27.62
CA SER A 249 -22.82 -9.95 -27.14
C SER A 249 -23.43 -11.03 -28.04
N ASP A 250 -24.47 -11.69 -27.54
CA ASP A 250 -25.34 -12.58 -28.32
C ASP A 250 -25.99 -11.87 -29.54
N ALA A 251 -26.25 -10.57 -29.44
CA ALA A 251 -26.75 -9.73 -30.54
C ALA A 251 -25.67 -9.35 -31.57
N GLY A 252 -24.39 -9.66 -31.31
CA GLY A 252 -23.25 -9.33 -32.17
C GLY A 252 -22.66 -7.93 -31.94
N ASP A 253 -23.08 -7.24 -30.88
CA ASP A 253 -22.46 -5.97 -30.49
C ASP A 253 -21.06 -6.22 -29.94
N ASN A 254 -20.13 -5.29 -30.21
CA ASN A 254 -18.74 -5.39 -29.74
C ASN A 254 -18.44 -4.23 -28.79
N LYS A 255 -17.80 -4.53 -27.66
CA LYS A 255 -17.30 -3.53 -26.72
C LYS A 255 -15.87 -3.87 -26.30
N MET A 256 -15.14 -2.85 -25.83
CA MET A 256 -13.91 -3.04 -25.09
C MET A 256 -14.20 -2.86 -23.61
N LEU A 257 -13.72 -3.78 -22.78
CA LEU A 257 -13.77 -3.69 -21.32
C LEU A 257 -12.35 -3.59 -20.78
N TYR A 258 -11.97 -2.41 -20.30
CA TYR A 258 -10.71 -2.20 -19.60
C TYR A 258 -10.92 -2.38 -18.10
N VAL A 259 -10.26 -3.36 -17.52
CA VAL A 259 -10.30 -3.68 -16.10
C VAL A 259 -9.00 -3.19 -15.49
N GLN A 260 -9.08 -2.06 -14.77
CA GLN A 260 -7.95 -1.48 -14.08
C GLN A 260 -7.84 -2.06 -12.67
N LYS A 261 -6.68 -2.61 -12.31
CA LYS A 261 -6.37 -3.03 -10.95
C LYS A 261 -5.53 -1.97 -10.27
N ASN A 262 -6.04 -1.46 -9.16
CA ASN A 262 -5.24 -0.68 -8.24
C ASN A 262 -5.26 -1.36 -6.88
N MET A 263 -4.28 -2.23 -6.65
CA MET A 263 -4.25 -3.11 -5.48
C MET A 263 -5.50 -4.01 -5.40
N SER A 264 -6.29 -3.90 -4.32
CA SER A 264 -7.54 -4.65 -4.15
C SER A 264 -8.72 -4.05 -4.91
N ILE A 265 -8.60 -2.82 -5.40
CA ILE A 265 -9.71 -2.11 -6.03
C ILE A 265 -9.67 -2.41 -7.53
N ILE A 266 -10.76 -3.00 -8.02
CA ILE A 266 -11.00 -3.26 -9.43
C ILE A 266 -11.92 -2.15 -9.96
N THR A 267 -11.50 -1.48 -11.03
CA THR A 267 -12.30 -0.44 -11.68
C THR A 267 -12.52 -0.80 -13.15
N PRO A 268 -13.73 -1.24 -13.53
CA PRO A 268 -14.07 -1.51 -14.91
C PRO A 268 -14.42 -0.22 -15.68
N TRP A 269 -13.98 -0.19 -16.93
CA TRP A 269 -14.23 0.87 -17.89
C TRP A 269 -14.75 0.25 -19.18
N ILE A 270 -15.92 0.68 -19.65
CA ILE A 270 -16.37 0.35 -21.00
C ILE A 270 -15.73 1.36 -21.94
N GLU A 271 -14.88 0.89 -22.84
CA GLU A 271 -14.05 1.72 -23.68
C GLU A 271 -14.41 1.63 -25.17
N ILE A 272 -14.17 2.74 -25.87
CA ILE A 272 -14.23 2.84 -27.33
C ILE A 272 -12.84 3.26 -27.81
N LYS A 273 -12.23 2.42 -28.67
CA LYS A 273 -11.00 2.78 -29.36
C LYS A 273 -11.29 3.83 -30.42
N THR A 274 -10.44 4.84 -30.51
CA THR A 274 -10.59 5.94 -31.46
C THR A 274 -9.25 6.29 -32.09
N ASP A 275 -9.25 6.40 -33.42
CA ASP A 275 -8.06 6.74 -34.20
C ASP A 275 -8.04 8.22 -34.61
N ASN A 276 -9.14 8.95 -34.39
CA ASN A 276 -9.41 10.27 -34.98
C ASN A 276 -9.76 11.36 -33.94
N ILE A 277 -9.16 11.34 -32.74
CA ILE A 277 -9.33 12.46 -31.83
C ILE A 277 -8.25 13.50 -32.06
N ASN A 278 -8.68 14.68 -32.50
CA ASN A 278 -7.86 15.87 -32.44
C ASN A 278 -7.95 16.48 -31.04
N PHE A 279 -6.95 16.21 -30.20
CA PHE A 279 -6.73 16.97 -28.99
C PHE A 279 -5.86 18.18 -29.34
N PRO A 280 -6.39 19.42 -29.28
CA PRO A 280 -5.64 20.60 -29.72
C PRO A 280 -4.30 20.80 -28.98
N SER A 281 -4.17 20.23 -27.78
CA SER A 281 -3.01 20.32 -26.91
C SER A 281 -2.07 19.11 -26.94
N LEU A 282 -2.37 18.08 -27.74
CA LEU A 282 -1.62 16.81 -27.69
C LEU A 282 -0.68 16.69 -28.88
N ASN A 283 0.62 16.79 -28.63
CA ASN A 283 1.63 16.36 -29.59
C ASN A 283 2.01 14.90 -29.31
N LEU A 284 1.57 13.99 -30.15
CA LEU A 284 1.69 12.53 -29.95
C LEU A 284 3.07 11.97 -30.29
N THR A 285 4.03 12.82 -30.69
CA THR A 285 5.35 12.39 -31.17
C THR A 285 6.32 11.95 -30.07
N SER A 286 6.02 12.21 -28.80
CA SER A 286 6.87 11.77 -27.69
C SER A 286 6.08 11.48 -26.42
N GLU A 287 6.39 10.34 -25.78
CA GLU A 287 5.88 9.96 -24.45
C GLU A 287 6.22 11.01 -23.38
N SER A 288 7.39 11.66 -23.51
CA SER A 288 7.90 12.61 -22.51
C SER A 288 7.14 13.94 -22.46
N GLU A 289 6.29 14.23 -23.44
CA GLU A 289 5.60 15.50 -23.61
C GLU A 289 4.08 15.43 -23.37
N MET A 290 3.60 14.39 -22.66
CA MET A 290 2.19 14.27 -22.32
C MET A 290 1.73 15.40 -21.38
N PRO A 291 0.73 16.21 -21.78
CA PRO A 291 0.27 17.36 -21.01
C PRO A 291 -0.44 16.92 -19.72
N ASP A 292 -0.50 17.78 -18.70
CA ASP A 292 -1.21 17.47 -17.46
C ASP A 292 -2.74 17.50 -17.61
N THR A 293 -3.23 18.14 -18.68
CA THR A 293 -4.67 18.31 -18.96
C THR A 293 -4.98 18.14 -20.44
N LEU A 294 -6.14 17.57 -20.73
CA LEU A 294 -6.71 17.42 -22.07
C LEU A 294 -8.12 18.00 -22.11
N VAL A 295 -8.51 18.56 -23.26
CA VAL A 295 -9.89 18.97 -23.51
C VAL A 295 -10.44 18.13 -24.66
N TYR A 296 -11.57 17.47 -24.43
CA TYR A 296 -12.28 16.68 -25.42
C TYR A 296 -13.77 16.79 -25.20
N ASP A 297 -14.52 17.02 -26.29
CA ASP A 297 -15.98 17.22 -26.26
C ASP A 297 -16.45 18.24 -25.20
N SER A 298 -15.74 19.36 -25.10
CA SER A 298 -15.97 20.42 -24.09
C SER A 298 -15.77 20.00 -22.63
N GLU A 299 -15.29 18.78 -22.35
CA GLU A 299 -14.92 18.32 -21.02
C GLU A 299 -13.41 18.42 -20.78
N LEU A 300 -13.04 18.77 -19.54
CA LEU A 300 -11.64 18.85 -19.09
C LEU A 300 -11.24 17.55 -18.39
N TYR A 301 -10.19 16.92 -18.90
CA TYR A 301 -9.57 15.74 -18.31
C TYR A 301 -8.22 16.11 -17.70
N ARG A 302 -7.91 15.54 -16.54
CA ARG A 302 -6.64 15.73 -15.82
C ARG A 302 -5.89 14.41 -15.75
N LEU A 303 -4.57 14.48 -15.91
CA LEU A 303 -3.69 13.33 -15.80
C LEU A 303 -3.80 12.71 -14.39
N ALA A 304 -4.36 11.51 -14.32
CA ALA A 304 -4.54 10.79 -13.06
C ALA A 304 -3.39 9.81 -12.81
N GLN A 305 -2.88 9.17 -13.87
CA GLN A 305 -1.83 8.15 -13.77
C GLN A 305 -0.94 8.13 -15.01
N LYS A 306 0.37 7.97 -14.79
CA LYS A 306 1.34 7.51 -15.78
C LYS A 306 1.83 6.13 -15.35
N ALA A 307 1.90 5.18 -16.27
CA ALA A 307 2.37 3.83 -16.00
C ALA A 307 3.27 3.36 -17.14
N GLU A 308 4.35 2.67 -16.79
CA GLU A 308 5.21 1.94 -17.73
C GLU A 308 5.19 0.47 -17.34
N GLY A 309 5.32 -0.41 -18.33
CA GLY A 309 5.22 -1.84 -18.09
C GLY A 309 5.46 -2.67 -19.34
N LYS A 310 4.89 -3.88 -19.30
CA LYS A 310 4.88 -4.81 -20.42
C LYS A 310 3.44 -5.17 -20.78
N LEU A 311 3.11 -5.13 -22.06
CA LEU A 311 1.87 -5.69 -22.58
C LEU A 311 2.08 -7.11 -23.06
N PHE A 312 1.04 -7.92 -22.95
CA PHE A 312 1.07 -9.31 -23.36
C PHE A 312 -0.24 -9.65 -24.04
N HIS A 313 -0.12 -10.36 -25.16
CA HIS A 313 -1.26 -10.95 -25.84
C HIS A 313 -1.15 -12.47 -25.77
N LYS A 314 -2.29 -13.15 -25.62
CA LYS A 314 -2.47 -14.59 -25.88
C LYS A 314 -1.30 -15.50 -25.46
N ASN A 315 -1.23 -15.85 -24.17
CA ASN A 315 -0.25 -16.79 -23.58
C ASN A 315 1.23 -16.53 -23.93
N GLN A 316 1.59 -15.35 -24.45
CA GLN A 316 2.97 -15.03 -24.72
C GLN A 316 3.74 -14.81 -23.43
N GLN A 317 4.91 -15.45 -23.35
CA GLN A 317 5.85 -15.30 -22.24
C GLN A 317 6.64 -13.99 -22.34
N GLU A 318 6.90 -13.51 -23.56
CA GLU A 318 7.60 -12.25 -23.81
C GLU A 318 6.60 -11.11 -23.97
N GLY A 319 6.70 -10.10 -23.09
CA GLY A 319 5.88 -8.89 -23.17
C GLY A 319 6.58 -7.78 -23.91
N HIS A 320 5.82 -6.95 -24.63
CA HIS A 320 6.33 -5.76 -25.30
C HIS A 320 6.32 -4.57 -24.35
N ARG A 321 7.33 -3.69 -24.41
CA ARG A 321 7.33 -2.46 -23.61
C ARG A 321 6.10 -1.63 -23.96
N VAL A 322 5.45 -1.07 -22.95
CA VAL A 322 4.28 -0.21 -23.09
C VAL A 322 4.33 0.89 -22.05
N ALA A 323 3.84 2.06 -22.44
CA ALA A 323 3.54 3.13 -21.51
C ALA A 323 2.08 3.57 -21.65
N GLN A 324 1.52 4.13 -20.59
CA GLN A 324 0.15 4.59 -20.55
C GLN A 324 0.06 5.93 -19.82
N SER A 325 -0.71 6.84 -20.41
CA SER A 325 -1.22 8.04 -19.73
C SER A 325 -2.73 7.91 -19.58
N PHE A 326 -3.21 7.98 -18.34
CA PHE A 326 -4.62 7.82 -18.00
C PHE A 326 -5.15 9.12 -17.41
N TYR A 327 -6.14 9.70 -18.05
CA TYR A 327 -6.75 10.96 -17.67
C TYR A 327 -8.20 10.73 -17.22
N LEU A 328 -8.63 11.50 -16.24
CA LEU A 328 -9.98 11.45 -15.69
C LEU A 328 -10.64 12.83 -15.78
N ASN A 329 -11.94 12.86 -16.04
CA ASN A 329 -12.71 14.09 -15.91
C ASN A 329 -12.90 14.47 -14.42
N SER A 330 -13.52 15.62 -14.15
CA SER A 330 -13.71 16.11 -12.78
C SER A 330 -14.58 15.21 -11.90
N GLU A 331 -15.47 14.42 -12.50
CA GLU A 331 -16.37 13.50 -11.81
C GLU A 331 -15.78 12.09 -11.66
N GLU A 332 -14.59 11.85 -12.22
CA GLU A 332 -13.91 10.54 -12.26
C GLU A 332 -14.80 9.41 -12.83
N ASN A 333 -15.77 9.74 -13.68
CA ASN A 333 -16.69 8.79 -14.32
C ASN A 333 -16.41 8.59 -15.81
N LYS A 334 -15.59 9.45 -16.42
CA LYS A 334 -15.09 9.31 -17.79
C LYS A 334 -13.58 9.35 -17.82
N SER A 335 -12.98 8.62 -18.76
CA SER A 335 -11.54 8.57 -18.94
C SER A 335 -11.12 8.80 -20.39
N VAL A 336 -9.90 9.34 -20.53
CA VAL A 336 -9.13 9.28 -21.77
C VAL A 336 -7.88 8.48 -21.45
N ARG A 337 -7.70 7.35 -22.13
CA ARG A 337 -6.53 6.48 -21.95
C ARG A 337 -5.72 6.47 -23.23
N ILE A 338 -4.45 6.85 -23.12
CA ILE A 338 -3.50 6.86 -24.23
C ILE A 338 -2.45 5.81 -23.94
N VAL A 339 -2.36 4.80 -24.81
CA VAL A 339 -1.42 3.69 -24.71
C VAL A 339 -0.36 3.85 -25.77
N HIS A 340 0.91 3.89 -25.36
CA HIS A 340 2.09 4.00 -26.23
C HIS A 340 2.79 2.65 -26.33
N LEU A 341 2.86 2.12 -27.55
CA LEU A 341 3.59 0.89 -27.89
C LEU A 341 4.99 1.21 -28.43
N SER A 342 5.13 2.34 -29.13
CA SER A 342 6.39 2.92 -29.59
C SER A 342 6.20 4.41 -29.93
N ASP A 343 7.28 5.13 -30.25
CA ASP A 343 7.27 6.59 -30.50
C ASP A 343 6.22 7.06 -31.52
N ASN A 344 5.80 6.19 -32.45
CA ASN A 344 4.77 6.49 -33.46
C ASN A 344 3.58 5.52 -33.43
N ASN A 345 3.49 4.63 -32.45
CA ASN A 345 2.40 3.68 -32.34
C ASN A 345 1.70 3.87 -31.01
N HIS A 346 0.55 4.53 -31.05
CA HIS A 346 -0.29 4.75 -29.90
C HIS A 346 -1.74 4.36 -30.20
N SER A 347 -2.52 4.14 -29.15
CA SER A 347 -3.96 3.93 -29.24
C SER A 347 -4.64 4.78 -28.18
N ILE A 348 -5.73 5.42 -28.57
CA ILE A 348 -6.52 6.26 -27.68
C ILE A 348 -7.84 5.53 -27.42
N TYR A 349 -8.25 5.54 -26.16
CA TYR A 349 -9.50 4.97 -25.70
C TYR A 349 -10.27 6.02 -24.90
N LEU A 350 -11.56 6.11 -25.16
CA LEU A 350 -12.51 6.86 -24.34
C LEU A 350 -13.26 5.86 -23.48
N GLY A 351 -13.26 6.05 -22.17
CA GLY A 351 -13.88 5.11 -21.24
C GLY A 351 -14.99 5.73 -20.41
N ASP A 352 -16.04 4.95 -20.18
CA ASP A 352 -17.06 5.22 -19.16
C ASP A 352 -16.86 4.27 -17.99
N LYS A 353 -16.70 4.83 -16.78
CA LYS A 353 -16.56 4.06 -15.54
C LYS A 353 -17.83 3.27 -15.25
N LYS A 354 -17.66 2.02 -14.84
CA LYS A 354 -18.74 1.16 -14.35
C LYS A 354 -18.43 0.68 -12.94
N GLU A 355 -19.45 0.21 -12.25
CA GLU A 355 -19.28 -0.45 -10.96
C GLU A 355 -19.09 -1.96 -11.19
N GLU A 356 -18.19 -2.59 -10.42
CA GLU A 356 -17.90 -4.02 -10.56
C GLU A 356 -19.15 -4.90 -10.41
N ARG A 357 -20.05 -4.55 -9.50
CA ARG A 357 -21.33 -5.26 -9.29
C ARG A 357 -22.30 -5.25 -10.47
N GLN A 358 -22.03 -4.45 -11.52
CA GLN A 358 -22.82 -4.47 -12.76
C GLN A 358 -22.45 -5.64 -13.66
N PHE A 359 -21.38 -6.36 -13.31
CA PHE A 359 -20.90 -7.54 -14.01
C PHE A 359 -21.13 -8.76 -13.12
N ASP A 360 -21.96 -9.68 -13.56
CA ASP A 360 -22.33 -10.89 -12.81
C ASP A 360 -22.28 -12.13 -13.70
N ASP A 361 -22.61 -13.29 -13.11
CA ASP A 361 -22.62 -14.61 -13.78
C ASP A 361 -21.36 -14.89 -14.61
N ILE A 362 -20.19 -14.61 -14.02
CA ILE A 362 -18.91 -14.90 -14.66
C ILE A 362 -18.69 -16.42 -14.69
N LEU A 363 -18.67 -16.99 -15.89
CA LEU A 363 -18.55 -18.42 -16.13
C LEU A 363 -17.55 -18.69 -17.26
N HIS A 364 -16.93 -19.87 -17.26
CA HIS A 364 -16.23 -20.35 -18.45
C HIS A 364 -17.26 -20.84 -19.46
N SER A 365 -17.12 -20.53 -20.76
CA SER A 365 -18.08 -20.95 -21.78
C SER A 365 -18.19 -22.46 -21.98
N ALA A 366 -17.31 -23.24 -21.35
CA ALA A 366 -17.36 -24.70 -21.37
C ALA A 366 -18.30 -25.26 -20.29
N ASP A 367 -18.63 -24.43 -19.30
CA ASP A 367 -19.50 -24.76 -18.17
C ASP A 367 -20.91 -24.15 -18.31
N SER A 368 -21.13 -23.29 -19.32
CA SER A 368 -22.42 -22.71 -19.73
C SER A 368 -23.08 -23.52 -20.84
#